data_AF-C1DYN3-F1
#
_entry.id   AF-C1DYN3-F1
#
_cell.length_a   1.000
_cell.length_b   1.000
_cell.length_c   1.000
_cell.angle_alpha   90.00
_cell.angle_beta   90.00
_cell.angle_gamma   90.00
#
_symmetry.space_group_name_H-M   'P 1'
#
loop_
_entity.id
_entity.type
_entity.pdbx_description
1 polymer ?
#
loop_
_entity_poly.entity_id
_entity_poly.type
_entity_poly.pdbx_seq_one_letter_code
_entity_poly.pdbx_strand_id
1 'polypeptide(L)'
;MAMEPPKPKMGVDPVRSRDIMDDIVNVVETYAADGFDAFEECLAQELPDDPELTAALKAGLDAVYKATQANIEQNFGRFAEQCATDVFAVPDELTQANDLAENLPSCSVEEEKALDDELRQLRRRLTHHVAMKSHCEAQCAKLEAEMADHADVAAALKDGKENSSFFAGLPGGKNEAERAAAAIVAAARQLQPLLEQAEEMQRRGILIQDGDASSTDPVVVAKATLRRHFVQGSSLEVLKSINQRLNAQKAATAMAETAVA
;
A
#
# COMPACT_ATOMS: atom_id res chain seq x y z
N MET A 1 31.14 9.73 48.78
CA MET A 1 29.82 9.41 49.33
C MET A 1 28.80 9.96 48.35
N ALA A 2 28.17 9.11 47.57
CA ALA A 2 27.09 9.52 46.68
C ALA A 2 25.91 9.90 47.57
N MET A 3 25.47 11.17 47.52
CA MET A 3 24.26 11.58 48.24
C MET A 3 23.08 10.88 47.59
N GLU A 4 22.35 10.10 48.38
CA GLU A 4 21.07 9.53 47.95
C GLU A 4 20.16 10.68 47.47
N PRO A 5 19.47 10.51 46.34
CA PRO A 5 18.49 11.50 45.90
C PRO A 5 17.40 11.63 46.96
N PRO A 6 16.93 12.84 47.28
CA PRO A 6 15.91 13.05 48.28
C PRO A 6 14.65 12.26 47.89
N LYS A 7 14.13 11.47 48.83
CA LYS A 7 12.88 10.73 48.65
C LYS A 7 11.77 11.70 48.26
N PRO A 8 10.92 11.35 47.28
CA PRO A 8 9.83 12.22 46.86
C PRO A 8 8.92 12.50 48.06
N LYS A 9 8.74 13.79 48.38
CA LYS A 9 7.76 14.23 49.37
C LYS A 9 6.37 13.86 48.87
N MET A 10 5.54 13.28 49.74
CA MET A 10 4.14 12.96 49.44
C MET A 10 3.37 14.27 49.17
N GLY A 11 3.17 14.52 47.90
CA GLY A 11 2.48 15.66 47.29
C GLY A 11 2.83 15.58 45.82
N VAL A 12 1.81 15.51 44.95
CA VAL A 12 1.86 15.17 43.51
C VAL A 12 3.28 15.01 42.97
N ASP A 13 3.66 13.77 42.60
CA ASP A 13 4.97 13.48 42.00
C ASP A 13 5.33 14.63 41.04
N PRO A 14 6.41 15.40 41.30
CA PRO A 14 6.72 16.59 40.51
C PRO A 14 6.89 16.23 39.03
N VAL A 15 7.28 14.99 38.73
CA VAL A 15 7.29 14.43 37.37
C VAL A 15 5.87 14.40 36.79
N ARG A 16 4.89 13.90 37.54
CA ARG A 16 3.49 13.81 37.11
C ARG A 16 2.81 15.18 36.95
N SER A 17 3.14 16.15 37.80
CA SER A 17 2.61 17.53 37.65
C SER A 17 3.12 18.19 36.36
N ARG A 18 4.39 17.93 36.03
CA ARG A 18 5.00 18.37 34.78
C ARG A 18 4.39 17.65 33.58
N ASP A 19 4.21 16.34 33.65
CA ASP A 19 3.59 15.55 32.57
C ASP A 19 2.19 16.09 32.21
N ILE A 20 1.37 16.41 33.23
CA ILE A 20 0.03 17.00 33.02
C ILE A 20 0.13 18.36 32.32
N MET A 21 1.08 19.21 32.73
CA MET A 21 1.27 20.52 32.11
C MET A 21 1.80 20.40 30.68
N ASP A 22 2.74 19.50 30.44
CA ASP A 22 3.29 19.20 29.11
C ASP A 22 2.17 18.68 28.18
N ASP A 23 1.29 17.80 28.66
CA ASP A 23 0.11 17.34 27.92
C ASP A 23 -0.84 18.50 27.56
N ILE A 24 -1.10 19.42 28.49
CA ILE A 24 -1.95 20.60 28.24
C ILE A 24 -1.33 21.49 27.15
N VAL A 25 -0.02 21.76 27.23
CA VAL A 25 0.69 22.57 26.25
C VAL A 25 0.62 21.91 24.87
N ASN A 26 0.91 20.62 24.77
CA ASN A 26 0.84 19.86 23.52
C ASN A 26 -0.56 19.95 22.87
N VAL A 27 -1.61 19.80 23.68
CA VAL A 27 -3.00 19.93 23.19
C VAL A 27 -3.27 21.35 22.69
N VAL A 28 -2.86 22.38 23.41
CA VAL A 28 -3.06 23.78 22.99
C VAL A 28 -2.32 24.09 21.70
N GLU A 29 -1.08 23.63 21.55
CA GLU A 29 -0.31 23.80 20.31
C GLU A 29 -0.96 23.07 19.12
N THR A 30 -1.50 21.87 19.35
CA THR A 30 -2.22 21.10 18.33
C THR A 30 -3.49 21.85 17.90
N TYR A 31 -4.30 22.32 18.87
CA TYR A 31 -5.51 23.11 18.57
C TYR A 31 -5.19 24.41 17.84
N ALA A 32 -4.07 25.06 18.18
CA ALA A 32 -3.62 26.24 17.46
C ALA A 32 -3.28 25.87 16.01
N ALA A 33 -2.48 24.82 15.77
CA ALA A 33 -2.13 24.35 14.43
C ALA A 33 -3.38 24.04 13.59
N ASP A 34 -4.32 23.24 14.12
CA ASP A 34 -5.57 22.90 13.46
C ASP A 34 -6.39 24.15 13.09
N GLY A 35 -6.39 25.16 13.97
CA GLY A 35 -7.08 26.44 13.73
C GLY A 35 -6.44 27.26 12.61
N PHE A 36 -5.11 27.26 12.51
CA PHE A 36 -4.39 27.93 11.42
C PHE A 36 -4.57 27.20 10.09
N ASP A 37 -4.57 25.86 10.09
CA ASP A 37 -4.84 25.05 8.90
C ASP A 37 -6.26 25.30 8.37
N ALA A 38 -7.25 25.30 9.26
CA ALA A 38 -8.64 25.62 8.90
C ALA A 38 -8.76 27.06 8.37
N PHE A 39 -8.00 28.01 8.92
CA PHE A 39 -7.99 29.39 8.43
C PHE A 39 -7.33 29.51 7.06
N GLU A 40 -6.23 28.78 6.80
CA GLU A 40 -5.62 28.68 5.46
C GLU A 40 -6.63 28.13 4.45
N GLU A 41 -7.35 27.07 4.81
CA GLU A 41 -8.37 26.46 3.95
C GLU A 41 -9.52 27.43 3.63
N CYS A 42 -10.03 28.17 4.62
CA CYS A 42 -11.06 29.18 4.39
C CYS A 42 -10.56 30.31 3.48
N LEU A 43 -9.33 30.77 3.66
CA LEU A 43 -8.75 31.83 2.82
C LEU A 43 -8.56 31.35 1.38
N ALA A 44 -8.15 30.10 1.18
CA ALA A 44 -8.02 29.50 -0.14
C ALA A 44 -9.37 29.36 -0.88
N GLN A 45 -10.49 29.22 -0.15
CA GLN A 45 -11.82 29.13 -0.75
C GLN A 45 -12.41 30.50 -1.14
N GLU A 46 -12.12 31.55 -0.36
CA GLU A 46 -12.72 32.89 -0.53
C GLU A 46 -11.91 33.80 -1.46
N LEU A 47 -10.59 33.55 -1.62
CA LEU A 47 -9.71 34.40 -2.42
C LEU A 47 -9.54 33.87 -3.85
N PRO A 48 -9.28 34.77 -4.83
CA PRO A 48 -8.96 34.36 -6.18
C PRO A 48 -7.65 33.57 -6.22
N ASP A 49 -7.61 32.58 -7.11
CA ASP A 49 -6.48 31.64 -7.27
C ASP A 49 -5.31 32.33 -8.00
N ASP A 50 -4.58 33.18 -7.25
CA ASP A 50 -3.39 33.90 -7.67
C ASP A 50 -2.15 33.38 -6.92
N PRO A 51 -1.15 32.80 -7.62
CA PRO A 51 0.00 32.19 -6.98
C PRO A 51 0.86 33.16 -6.16
N GLU A 52 0.96 34.44 -6.54
CA GLU A 52 1.74 35.42 -5.79
C GLU A 52 1.02 35.81 -4.49
N LEU A 53 -0.30 35.98 -4.56
CA LEU A 53 -1.14 36.27 -3.40
C LEU A 53 -1.16 35.11 -2.41
N THR A 54 -1.32 33.88 -2.90
CA THR A 54 -1.32 32.66 -2.08
C THR A 54 0.03 32.48 -1.37
N ALA A 55 1.15 32.72 -2.05
CA ALA A 55 2.47 32.65 -1.43
C ALA A 55 2.67 33.71 -0.34
N ALA A 56 2.25 34.96 -0.59
CA ALA A 56 2.33 36.03 0.40
C ALA A 56 1.44 35.77 1.62
N LEU A 57 0.24 35.23 1.39
CA LEU A 57 -0.71 34.90 2.44
C LEU A 57 -0.20 33.76 3.32
N LYS A 58 0.36 32.70 2.71
CA LYS A 58 1.01 31.60 3.44
C LYS A 58 2.17 32.10 4.29
N ALA A 59 3.04 32.93 3.73
CA ALA A 59 4.16 33.52 4.48
C ALA A 59 3.69 34.43 5.64
N GLY A 60 2.59 35.16 5.46
CA GLY A 60 1.96 35.94 6.51
C GLY A 60 1.36 35.06 7.61
N LEU A 61 0.65 34.01 7.23
CA LEU A 61 0.06 33.03 8.14
C LEU A 61 1.14 32.32 8.97
N ASP A 62 2.22 31.88 8.32
CA ASP A 62 3.39 31.28 8.99
C ASP A 62 4.03 32.22 10.01
N ALA A 63 4.11 33.52 9.69
CA ALA A 63 4.64 34.52 10.62
C ALA A 63 3.73 34.71 11.84
N VAL A 64 2.41 34.75 11.64
CA VAL A 64 1.43 34.85 12.73
C VAL A 64 1.41 33.56 13.57
N TYR A 65 1.50 32.39 12.93
CA TYR A 65 1.58 31.11 13.62
C TYR A 65 2.83 31.04 14.52
N LYS A 66 4.00 31.41 14.00
CA LYS A 66 5.25 31.48 14.79
C LYS A 66 5.14 32.44 15.98
N ALA A 67 4.53 33.61 15.78
CA ALA A 67 4.30 34.55 16.86
C ALA A 67 3.33 33.98 17.92
N THR A 68 2.33 33.24 17.48
CA THR A 68 1.36 32.56 18.36
C THR A 68 2.03 31.45 19.14
N GLN A 69 2.88 30.64 18.51
CA GLN A 69 3.65 29.58 19.16
C GLN A 69 4.56 30.15 20.27
N ALA A 70 5.31 31.22 19.97
CA ALA A 70 6.14 31.88 20.97
C ALA A 70 5.33 32.45 22.16
N ASN A 71 4.12 32.96 21.89
CA ASN A 71 3.20 33.42 22.92
C ASN A 71 2.63 32.27 23.75
N ILE A 72 2.30 31.14 23.13
CA ILE A 72 1.82 29.95 23.83
C ILE A 72 2.94 29.46 24.76
N GLU A 73 4.16 29.25 24.24
CA GLU A 73 5.31 28.80 25.02
C GLU A 73 5.57 29.71 26.23
N GLN A 74 5.59 31.03 26.03
CA GLN A 74 5.83 31.98 27.12
C GLN A 74 4.71 31.99 28.18
N ASN A 75 3.45 32.06 27.75
CA ASN A 75 2.33 32.20 28.68
C ASN A 75 2.01 30.87 29.38
N PHE A 76 2.05 29.76 28.67
CA PHE A 76 1.83 28.46 29.27
C PHE A 76 3.03 27.99 30.08
N GLY A 77 4.26 28.41 29.75
CA GLY A 77 5.42 28.22 30.64
C GLY A 77 5.21 28.88 32.00
N ARG A 78 4.77 30.15 32.02
CA ARG A 78 4.44 30.86 33.27
C ARG A 78 3.25 30.24 34.00
N PHE A 79 2.24 29.81 33.26
CA PHE A 79 1.08 29.12 33.83
C PHE A 79 1.48 27.79 34.48
N ALA A 80 2.35 27.01 33.85
CA ALA A 80 2.88 25.76 34.41
C ALA A 80 3.65 26.01 35.72
N GLU A 81 4.50 27.04 35.77
CA GLU A 81 5.21 27.44 36.99
C GLU A 81 4.25 27.83 38.12
N GLN A 82 3.19 28.58 37.81
CA GLN A 82 2.16 28.95 38.77
C GLN A 82 1.37 27.75 39.26
N CYS A 83 0.93 26.86 38.36
CA CYS A 83 0.22 25.65 38.73
C CYS A 83 1.08 24.73 39.61
N ALA A 84 2.37 24.61 39.32
CA ALA A 84 3.29 23.84 40.15
C ALA A 84 3.39 24.40 41.58
N THR A 85 3.34 25.72 41.73
CA THR A 85 3.51 26.40 43.01
C THR A 85 2.22 26.49 43.82
N ASP A 86 1.08 26.76 43.18
CA ASP A 86 -0.16 27.11 43.86
C ASP A 86 -1.22 26.02 43.82
N VAL A 87 -1.21 25.17 42.78
CA VAL A 87 -2.27 24.16 42.54
C VAL A 87 -1.80 22.75 42.90
N PHE A 88 -0.58 22.39 42.48
CA PHE A 88 -0.02 21.05 42.68
C PHE A 88 0.85 20.93 43.93
N ALA A 89 1.23 22.06 44.54
CA ALA A 89 1.98 22.05 45.79
C ALA A 89 1.09 21.63 46.96
N VAL A 90 1.61 20.72 47.78
CA VAL A 90 1.00 20.40 49.07
C VAL A 90 1.61 21.31 50.14
N PRO A 91 0.80 22.05 50.92
CA PRO A 91 1.28 22.87 52.03
C PRO A 91 2.13 22.05 53.00
N ASP A 92 3.26 22.62 53.43
CA ASP A 92 4.23 21.94 54.29
C ASP A 92 3.60 21.46 55.61
N GLU A 93 2.59 22.16 56.11
CA GLU A 93 1.84 21.81 57.33
C GLU A 93 1.10 20.47 57.21
N LEU A 94 0.64 20.13 56.00
CA LEU A 94 -0.08 18.87 55.73
C LEU A 94 0.88 17.72 55.45
N THR A 95 2.10 17.99 54.96
CA THR A 95 3.12 16.95 54.76
C THR A 95 3.67 16.41 56.10
N GLN A 96 3.53 17.18 57.17
CA GLN A 96 3.93 16.78 58.53
C GLN A 96 2.83 16.03 59.28
N ALA A 97 1.58 16.04 58.80
CA ALA A 97 0.44 15.33 59.38
C ALA A 97 0.43 13.83 59.02
N ASN A 98 1.61 13.19 59.09
CA ASN A 98 1.89 11.80 58.73
C ASN A 98 1.10 10.77 59.57
N ASP A 99 0.38 11.23 60.59
CA ASP A 99 -0.37 10.40 61.56
C ASP A 99 -1.75 9.91 61.06
N LEU A 100 -2.17 10.31 59.85
CA LEU A 100 -3.44 9.84 59.27
C LEU A 100 -3.35 8.43 58.66
N ALA A 101 -2.16 7.99 58.25
CA ALA A 101 -1.97 6.64 57.69
C ALA A 101 -1.93 5.55 58.77
N GLU A 102 -1.51 5.87 60.00
CA GLU A 102 -1.49 4.91 61.12
C GLU A 102 -2.90 4.56 61.64
N ASN A 103 -3.92 5.36 61.28
CA ASN A 103 -5.31 5.15 61.66
C ASN A 103 -6.18 4.52 60.55
N LEU A 104 -5.56 3.98 59.50
CA LEU A 104 -6.29 3.20 58.51
C LEU A 104 -6.82 1.92 59.19
N PRO A 105 -8.14 1.61 59.08
CA PRO A 105 -8.66 0.35 59.59
C PRO A 105 -7.87 -0.79 58.96
N SER A 106 -7.30 -1.66 59.81
CA SER A 106 -6.50 -2.79 59.37
C SER A 106 -7.34 -3.65 58.41
N CYS A 107 -6.93 -3.75 57.15
CA CYS A 107 -7.55 -4.67 56.18
C CYS A 107 -7.59 -6.07 56.78
N SER A 108 -8.73 -6.74 56.66
CA SER A 108 -8.84 -8.13 57.06
C SER A 108 -8.01 -9.02 56.12
N VAL A 109 -7.55 -10.17 56.62
CA VAL A 109 -6.82 -11.16 55.81
C VAL A 109 -7.63 -11.64 54.60
N GLU A 110 -8.97 -11.62 54.72
CA GLU A 110 -9.88 -12.00 53.63
C GLU A 110 -9.91 -10.95 52.52
N GLU A 111 -9.94 -9.66 52.86
CA GLU A 111 -9.87 -8.55 51.90
C GLU A 111 -8.51 -8.48 51.21
N GLU A 112 -7.42 -8.69 51.96
CA GLU A 112 -6.07 -8.73 51.38
C GLU A 112 -5.95 -9.87 50.35
N LYS A 113 -6.49 -11.05 50.67
CA LYS A 113 -6.50 -12.19 49.75
C LYS A 113 -7.36 -11.92 48.51
N ALA A 114 -8.51 -11.27 48.65
CA ALA A 114 -9.38 -10.90 47.54
C ALA A 114 -8.68 -9.90 46.59
N LEU A 115 -8.02 -8.88 47.14
CA LEU A 115 -7.21 -7.93 46.37
C LEU A 115 -6.08 -8.62 45.61
N ASP A 116 -5.43 -9.59 46.25
CA ASP A 116 -4.38 -10.41 45.64
C ASP A 116 -4.89 -11.24 44.44
N ASP A 117 -6.08 -11.80 44.57
CA ASP A 117 -6.74 -12.55 43.49
C ASP A 117 -7.16 -11.65 42.33
N GLU A 118 -7.71 -10.47 42.62
CA GLU A 118 -8.02 -9.44 41.61
C GLU A 118 -6.74 -8.98 40.89
N LEU A 119 -5.65 -8.77 41.62
CA LEU A 119 -4.38 -8.33 41.06
C LEU A 119 -3.75 -9.41 40.17
N ARG A 120 -3.88 -10.69 40.53
CA ARG A 120 -3.51 -11.81 39.64
C ARG A 120 -4.38 -11.85 38.39
N GLN A 121 -5.70 -11.62 38.52
CA GLN A 121 -6.61 -11.60 37.39
C GLN A 121 -6.30 -10.44 36.44
N LEU A 122 -6.05 -9.23 36.97
CA LEU A 122 -5.65 -8.06 36.20
C LEU A 122 -4.32 -8.28 35.48
N ARG A 123 -3.32 -8.89 36.15
CA ARG A 123 -2.05 -9.24 35.50
C ARG A 123 -2.25 -10.21 34.33
N ARG A 124 -3.10 -11.24 34.49
CA ARG A 124 -3.44 -12.16 33.38
C ARG A 124 -4.12 -11.43 32.23
N ARG A 125 -5.10 -10.56 32.52
CA ARG A 125 -5.78 -9.74 31.51
C ARG A 125 -4.80 -8.82 30.77
N LEU A 126 -3.90 -8.16 31.50
CA LEU A 126 -2.88 -7.31 30.91
C LEU A 126 -1.95 -8.09 29.96
N THR A 127 -1.45 -9.25 30.39
CA THR A 127 -0.61 -10.09 29.51
C THR A 127 -1.33 -10.52 28.25
N HIS A 128 -2.63 -10.85 28.35
CA HIS A 128 -3.45 -11.18 27.20
C HIS A 128 -3.63 -9.98 26.26
N HIS A 129 -3.95 -8.79 26.80
CA HIS A 129 -4.10 -7.59 25.99
C HIS A 129 -2.80 -7.15 25.31
N VAL A 130 -1.65 -7.28 25.98
CA VAL A 130 -0.34 -6.99 25.38
C VAL A 130 -0.04 -7.95 24.23
N ALA A 131 -0.33 -9.24 24.39
CA ALA A 131 -0.18 -10.22 23.31
C ALA A 131 -1.11 -9.92 22.13
N MET A 132 -2.38 -9.56 22.40
CA MET A 132 -3.32 -9.15 21.36
C MET A 132 -2.88 -7.87 20.64
N LYS A 133 -2.40 -6.87 21.38
CA LYS A 133 -1.87 -5.62 20.81
C LYS A 133 -0.72 -5.90 19.86
N SER A 134 0.26 -6.69 20.29
CA SER A 134 1.41 -7.08 19.45
C SER A 134 0.96 -7.86 18.21
N HIS A 135 -0.04 -8.73 18.34
CA HIS A 135 -0.61 -9.45 17.20
C HIS A 135 -1.28 -8.50 16.20
N CYS A 136 -2.09 -7.54 16.69
CA CYS A 136 -2.73 -6.54 15.85
C CYS A 136 -1.71 -5.63 15.16
N GLU A 137 -0.68 -5.16 15.87
CA GLU A 137 0.40 -4.35 15.29
C GLU A 137 1.14 -5.11 14.17
N ALA A 138 1.42 -6.40 14.37
CA ALA A 138 2.00 -7.24 13.32
C ALA A 138 1.08 -7.42 12.11
N GLN A 139 -0.23 -7.55 12.33
CA GLN A 139 -1.20 -7.59 11.23
C GLN A 139 -1.30 -6.26 10.49
N CYS A 140 -1.30 -5.12 11.20
CA CYS A 140 -1.28 -3.80 10.59
C CYS A 140 -0.03 -3.61 9.71
N ALA A 141 1.15 -3.96 10.22
CA ALA A 141 2.39 -3.88 9.44
C ALA A 141 2.35 -4.76 8.17
N LYS A 142 1.72 -5.94 8.25
CA LYS A 142 1.53 -6.82 7.08
C LYS A 142 0.57 -6.20 6.06
N LEU A 143 -0.54 -5.64 6.52
CA LEU A 143 -1.52 -4.96 5.68
C LEU A 143 -0.92 -3.72 5.01
N GLU A 144 -0.13 -2.93 5.73
CA GLU A 144 0.59 -1.78 5.18
C GLU A 144 1.57 -2.20 4.08
N ALA A 145 2.30 -3.31 4.27
CA ALA A 145 3.18 -3.85 3.23
C ALA A 145 2.39 -4.32 2.01
N GLU A 146 1.26 -5.02 2.20
CA GLU A 146 0.38 -5.43 1.10
C GLU A 146 -0.20 -4.21 0.36
N MET A 147 -0.57 -3.15 1.09
CA MET A 147 -1.04 -1.90 0.50
C MET A 147 0.06 -1.20 -0.32
N ALA A 148 1.31 -1.21 0.15
CA ALA A 148 2.45 -0.69 -0.59
C ALA A 148 2.69 -1.49 -1.89
N ASP A 149 2.68 -2.82 -1.83
CA ASP A 149 2.79 -3.69 -3.01
C ASP A 149 1.66 -3.41 -4.02
N HIS A 150 0.43 -3.21 -3.54
CA HIS A 150 -0.69 -2.83 -4.39
C HIS A 150 -0.55 -1.43 -4.99
N ALA A 151 0.02 -0.47 -4.25
CA ALA A 151 0.31 0.87 -4.76
C ALA A 151 1.35 0.81 -5.90
N ASP A 152 2.39 -0.01 -5.76
CA ASP A 152 3.41 -0.22 -6.79
C ASP A 152 2.81 -0.87 -8.05
N VAL A 153 1.95 -1.88 -7.89
CA VAL A 153 1.22 -2.50 -9.02
C VAL A 153 0.29 -1.47 -9.68
N ALA A 154 -0.41 -0.66 -8.91
CA ALA A 154 -1.29 0.38 -9.45
C ALA A 154 -0.49 1.45 -10.23
N ALA A 155 0.69 1.84 -9.73
CA ALA A 155 1.60 2.74 -10.44
C ALA A 155 2.10 2.12 -11.75
N ALA A 156 2.57 0.86 -11.73
CA ALA A 156 3.01 0.16 -12.93
C ALA A 156 1.89 -0.01 -13.98
N LEU A 157 0.65 -0.24 -13.55
CA LEU A 157 -0.52 -0.29 -14.44
C LEU A 157 -0.85 1.08 -15.03
N LYS A 158 -0.72 2.16 -14.24
CA LYS A 158 -0.90 3.53 -14.72
C LYS A 158 0.18 3.88 -15.75
N ASP A 159 1.44 3.58 -15.48
CA ASP A 159 2.55 3.79 -16.41
C ASP A 159 2.38 2.96 -17.69
N GLY A 160 1.93 1.71 -17.58
CA GLY A 160 1.59 0.88 -18.75
C GLY A 160 0.43 1.46 -19.59
N LYS A 161 -0.58 2.04 -18.93
CA LYS A 161 -1.68 2.73 -19.60
C LYS A 161 -1.24 4.03 -20.30
N GLU A 162 -0.31 4.76 -19.67
CA GLU A 162 0.26 6.00 -20.20
C GLU A 162 1.22 5.74 -21.37
N ASN A 163 2.08 4.73 -21.24
CA ASN A 163 2.95 4.25 -22.32
C ASN A 163 2.14 3.72 -23.49
N SER A 164 1.08 2.94 -23.26
CA SER A 164 0.18 2.53 -24.35
C SER A 164 -0.58 3.69 -24.98
N SER A 165 -0.87 4.78 -24.25
CA SER A 165 -1.41 6.01 -24.87
C SER A 165 -0.37 6.79 -25.66
N PHE A 166 0.91 6.74 -25.30
CA PHE A 166 1.99 7.29 -26.11
C PHE A 166 2.05 6.59 -27.49
N PHE A 167 1.85 5.26 -27.50
CA PHE A 167 1.71 4.51 -28.75
C PHE A 167 0.35 4.71 -29.45
N ALA A 168 -0.67 5.26 -28.79
CA ALA A 168 -2.00 5.47 -29.40
C ALA A 168 -2.01 6.52 -30.53
N GLY A 169 -0.96 7.35 -30.65
CA GLY A 169 -0.74 8.24 -31.79
C GLY A 169 0.02 7.61 -32.96
N LEU A 170 0.59 6.41 -32.78
CA LEU A 170 1.18 5.60 -33.85
C LEU A 170 0.10 4.66 -34.42
N PRO A 171 0.09 4.37 -35.73
CA PRO A 171 -0.79 3.36 -36.29
C PRO A 171 -0.50 2.02 -35.61
N GLY A 172 -1.38 1.61 -34.67
CA GLY A 172 -1.32 0.34 -33.95
C GLY A 172 -1.33 0.35 -32.42
N GLY A 173 -1.40 1.51 -31.76
CA GLY A 173 -1.11 1.58 -30.31
C GLY A 173 -2.06 0.90 -29.31
N LYS A 174 -3.38 1.00 -29.48
CA LYS A 174 -4.36 0.45 -28.50
C LYS A 174 -5.35 -0.50 -29.16
N ASN A 175 -5.98 -0.04 -30.23
CA ASN A 175 -7.00 -0.82 -30.93
C ASN A 175 -6.43 -2.06 -31.62
N GLU A 176 -5.16 -2.05 -32.03
CA GLU A 176 -4.53 -3.23 -32.65
C GLU A 176 -4.02 -4.23 -31.63
N ALA A 177 -3.53 -3.80 -30.46
CA ALA A 177 -3.15 -4.72 -29.38
C ALA A 177 -4.37 -5.47 -28.82
N GLU A 178 -5.48 -4.77 -28.59
CA GLU A 178 -6.75 -5.39 -28.17
C GLU A 178 -7.33 -6.30 -29.27
N ARG A 179 -7.26 -5.89 -30.54
CA ARG A 179 -7.67 -6.74 -31.68
C ARG A 179 -6.76 -7.94 -31.86
N ALA A 180 -5.45 -7.81 -31.65
CA ALA A 180 -4.50 -8.92 -31.74
C ALA A 180 -4.73 -9.93 -30.61
N ALA A 181 -4.96 -9.47 -29.38
CA ALA A 181 -5.33 -10.32 -28.26
C ALA A 181 -6.67 -11.05 -28.53
N ALA A 182 -7.69 -10.33 -29.03
CA ALA A 182 -8.97 -10.93 -29.42
C ALA A 182 -8.81 -11.94 -30.58
N ALA A 183 -7.96 -11.65 -31.57
CA ALA A 183 -7.68 -12.55 -32.69
C ALA A 183 -6.92 -13.80 -32.26
N ILE A 184 -5.97 -13.68 -31.32
CA ILE A 184 -5.25 -14.82 -30.74
C ILE A 184 -6.22 -15.70 -29.95
N VAL A 185 -7.10 -15.12 -29.13
CA VAL A 185 -8.12 -15.87 -28.38
C VAL A 185 -9.12 -16.54 -29.33
N ALA A 186 -9.51 -15.88 -30.42
CA ALA A 186 -10.37 -16.47 -31.44
C ALA A 186 -9.69 -17.63 -32.18
N ALA A 187 -8.41 -17.47 -32.56
CA ALA A 187 -7.61 -18.52 -33.18
C ALA A 187 -7.39 -19.72 -32.24
N ALA A 188 -7.14 -19.47 -30.96
CA ALA A 188 -7.02 -20.52 -29.94
C ALA A 188 -8.33 -21.32 -29.80
N ARG A 189 -9.48 -20.63 -29.77
CA ARG A 189 -10.80 -21.29 -29.77
C ARG A 189 -11.08 -22.12 -31.02
N GLN A 190 -10.58 -21.70 -32.19
CA GLN A 190 -10.71 -22.45 -33.44
C GLN A 190 -9.78 -23.67 -33.50
N LEU A 191 -8.61 -23.59 -32.89
CA LEU A 191 -7.63 -24.69 -32.84
C LEU A 191 -8.00 -25.76 -31.82
N GLN A 192 -8.73 -25.42 -30.76
CA GLN A 192 -9.14 -26.34 -29.70
C GLN A 192 -9.92 -27.58 -30.19
N PRO A 193 -10.98 -27.46 -31.02
CA PRO A 193 -11.66 -28.64 -31.55
C PRO A 193 -10.81 -29.45 -32.55
N LEU A 194 -9.85 -28.81 -33.23
CA LEU A 194 -8.92 -29.49 -34.15
C LEU A 194 -7.88 -30.31 -33.38
N LEU A 195 -7.44 -29.82 -32.22
CA LEU A 195 -6.55 -30.55 -31.31
C LEU A 195 -7.30 -31.72 -30.66
N GLU A 196 -8.54 -31.52 -30.21
CA GLU A 196 -9.39 -32.61 -29.68
C GLU A 196 -9.66 -33.69 -30.75
N GLN A 197 -9.94 -33.30 -32.00
CA GLN A 197 -10.08 -34.25 -33.12
C GLN A 197 -8.76 -34.95 -33.44
N ALA A 198 -7.62 -34.26 -33.38
CA ALA A 198 -6.30 -34.89 -33.60
C ALA A 198 -5.97 -35.90 -32.49
N GLU A 199 -6.29 -35.58 -31.23
CA GLU A 199 -6.16 -36.50 -30.10
C GLU A 199 -7.12 -37.69 -30.20
N GLU A 200 -8.37 -37.49 -30.64
CA GLU A 200 -9.31 -38.58 -30.90
C GLU A 200 -8.88 -39.46 -32.07
N MET A 201 -8.34 -38.88 -33.16
CA MET A 201 -7.80 -39.64 -34.30
C MET A 201 -6.56 -40.45 -33.92
N GLN A 202 -5.72 -39.91 -33.03
CA GLN A 202 -4.59 -40.62 -32.45
C GLN A 202 -5.04 -41.74 -31.50
N ARG A 203 -6.05 -41.50 -30.66
CA ARG A 203 -6.65 -42.53 -29.78
C ARG A 203 -7.39 -43.63 -30.54
N ARG A 204 -8.03 -43.30 -31.66
CA ARG A 204 -8.78 -44.27 -32.49
C ARG A 204 -7.89 -45.07 -33.45
N GLY A 205 -6.60 -44.76 -33.55
CA GLY A 205 -5.64 -45.55 -34.33
C GLY A 205 -6.13 -45.86 -35.75
N ILE A 206 -6.71 -44.87 -36.45
CA ILE A 206 -7.26 -45.08 -37.78
C ILE A 206 -6.11 -45.23 -38.77
N LEU A 207 -5.88 -46.47 -39.21
CA LEU A 207 -5.05 -46.82 -40.37
C LEU A 207 -5.70 -46.20 -41.62
N ILE A 208 -5.18 -45.07 -42.10
CA ILE A 208 -5.67 -44.44 -43.34
C ILE A 208 -4.81 -44.97 -44.51
N GLN A 209 -5.46 -45.77 -45.37
CA GLN A 209 -4.91 -46.28 -46.63
C GLN A 209 -4.51 -45.13 -47.59
N ASP A 210 -3.35 -45.29 -48.21
CA ASP A 210 -2.84 -44.40 -49.26
C ASP A 210 -3.81 -44.35 -50.45
N GLY A 211 -4.31 -43.15 -50.75
CA GLY A 211 -5.12 -42.84 -51.94
C GLY A 211 -4.45 -41.76 -52.79
N ASP A 212 -4.41 -42.03 -54.09
CA ASP A 212 -3.56 -41.46 -55.13
C ASP A 212 -3.26 -39.95 -55.13
N ALA A 213 -1.97 -39.64 -55.29
CA ALA A 213 -1.44 -38.33 -55.60
C ALA A 213 -1.47 -38.08 -57.12
N SER A 214 -2.52 -37.43 -57.64
CA SER A 214 -2.49 -36.84 -59.00
C SER A 214 -3.32 -35.54 -59.13
N SER A 215 -3.30 -34.69 -58.11
CA SER A 215 -3.89 -33.34 -58.21
C SER A 215 -2.80 -32.27 -58.36
N THR A 216 -2.97 -31.36 -59.32
CA THR A 216 -2.09 -30.21 -59.59
C THR A 216 -2.42 -28.98 -58.73
N ASP A 217 -3.37 -29.08 -57.79
CA ASP A 217 -3.74 -27.99 -56.90
C ASP A 217 -2.70 -27.83 -55.77
N PRO A 218 -2.06 -26.65 -55.61
CA PRO A 218 -0.99 -26.43 -54.63
C PRO A 218 -1.42 -26.69 -53.18
N VAL A 219 -2.70 -26.51 -52.86
CA VAL A 219 -3.22 -26.77 -51.50
C VAL A 219 -3.33 -28.27 -51.23
N VAL A 220 -3.70 -29.04 -52.25
CA VAL A 220 -3.80 -30.51 -52.16
C VAL A 220 -2.42 -31.13 -52.12
N VAL A 221 -1.46 -30.60 -52.89
CA VAL A 221 -0.04 -31.01 -52.83
C VAL A 221 0.56 -30.67 -51.47
N ALA A 222 0.32 -29.47 -50.92
CA ALA A 222 0.79 -29.10 -49.59
C ALA A 222 0.20 -30.01 -48.49
N LYS A 223 -1.09 -30.36 -48.59
CA LYS A 223 -1.78 -31.25 -47.66
C LYS A 223 -1.28 -32.69 -47.76
N ALA A 224 -1.01 -33.20 -48.96
CA ALA A 224 -0.44 -34.53 -49.17
C ALA A 224 1.03 -34.60 -48.67
N THR A 225 1.80 -33.53 -48.87
CA THR A 225 3.20 -33.43 -48.41
C THR A 225 3.26 -33.35 -46.87
N LEU A 226 2.41 -32.53 -46.24
CA LEU A 226 2.29 -32.47 -44.78
C LEU A 226 1.90 -33.84 -44.19
N ARG A 227 0.98 -34.56 -44.84
CA ARG A 227 0.55 -35.90 -44.40
C ARG A 227 1.67 -36.94 -44.49
N ARG A 228 2.42 -36.99 -45.60
CA ARG A 228 3.52 -37.95 -45.80
C ARG A 228 4.65 -37.77 -44.77
N HIS A 229 4.92 -36.53 -44.38
CA HIS A 229 5.99 -36.22 -43.42
C HIS A 229 5.56 -36.27 -41.95
N PHE A 230 4.26 -36.15 -41.66
CA PHE A 230 3.72 -36.42 -40.33
C PHE A 230 3.90 -37.89 -39.93
N VAL A 231 3.74 -38.80 -40.89
CA VAL A 231 4.01 -40.24 -40.71
C VAL A 231 5.50 -40.51 -40.44
N GLN A 232 6.40 -39.62 -40.88
CA GLN A 232 7.85 -39.75 -40.69
C GLN A 232 8.41 -38.94 -39.50
N GLY A 233 7.56 -38.31 -38.68
CA GLY A 233 7.97 -37.73 -37.40
C GLY A 233 8.81 -36.45 -37.44
N SER A 234 8.84 -35.70 -38.54
CA SER A 234 9.72 -34.52 -38.73
C SER A 234 8.98 -33.17 -38.86
N SER A 235 7.98 -32.92 -38.01
CA SER A 235 7.07 -31.76 -38.13
C SER A 235 7.74 -30.37 -37.95
N LEU A 236 8.81 -30.28 -37.15
CA LEU A 236 9.42 -28.99 -36.79
C LEU A 236 10.27 -28.38 -37.93
N GLU A 237 11.02 -29.21 -38.66
CA GLU A 237 11.86 -28.74 -39.77
C GLU A 237 11.01 -28.30 -40.97
N VAL A 238 9.86 -28.93 -41.17
CA VAL A 238 8.91 -28.58 -42.22
C VAL A 238 8.28 -27.22 -41.96
N LEU A 239 7.85 -26.93 -40.72
CA LEU A 239 7.33 -25.61 -40.35
C LEU A 239 8.37 -24.51 -40.57
N LYS A 240 9.64 -24.77 -40.26
CA LYS A 240 10.75 -23.83 -40.55
C LYS A 240 10.94 -23.61 -42.04
N SER A 241 10.89 -24.67 -42.86
CA SER A 241 11.06 -24.57 -44.31
C SER A 241 9.88 -23.84 -44.99
N ILE A 242 8.64 -24.07 -44.53
CA ILE A 242 7.43 -23.40 -45.04
C ILE A 242 7.46 -21.92 -44.66
N ASN A 243 7.86 -21.59 -43.43
CA ASN A 243 7.98 -20.20 -42.98
C ASN A 243 9.09 -19.46 -43.74
N GLN A 244 10.24 -20.11 -43.99
CA GLN A 244 11.28 -19.55 -44.87
C GLN A 244 10.79 -19.29 -46.29
N ARG A 245 10.03 -20.23 -46.89
CA ARG A 245 9.47 -20.05 -48.24
C ARG A 245 8.43 -18.93 -48.29
N LEU A 246 7.55 -18.83 -47.29
CA LEU A 246 6.58 -17.75 -47.18
C LEU A 246 7.25 -16.38 -47.03
N ASN A 247 8.32 -16.29 -46.25
CA ASN A 247 9.08 -15.04 -46.09
C ASN A 247 9.84 -14.67 -47.37
N ALA A 248 10.43 -15.64 -48.06
CA ALA A 248 11.08 -15.41 -49.36
C ALA A 248 10.08 -14.93 -50.43
N GLN A 249 8.86 -15.50 -50.44
CA GLN A 249 7.82 -15.11 -51.38
C GLN A 249 7.26 -13.71 -51.07
N LYS A 250 7.08 -13.37 -49.78
CA LYS A 250 6.71 -12.01 -49.34
C LYS A 250 7.76 -10.97 -49.72
N ALA A 251 9.04 -11.30 -49.56
CA ALA A 251 10.14 -10.43 -49.96
C ALA A 251 10.17 -10.22 -51.50
N ALA A 252 9.91 -11.27 -52.28
CA ALA A 252 9.82 -11.18 -53.73
C ALA A 252 8.63 -10.33 -54.21
N THR A 253 7.47 -10.42 -53.55
CA THR A 253 6.31 -9.55 -53.86
C THR A 253 6.56 -8.09 -53.46
N ALA A 254 7.22 -7.82 -52.34
CA ALA A 254 7.57 -6.45 -51.93
C ALA A 254 8.61 -5.79 -52.87
N MET A 255 9.54 -6.59 -53.42
CA MET A 255 10.48 -6.12 -54.45
C MET A 255 9.80 -5.88 -55.81
N ALA A 256 8.75 -6.64 -56.14
CA ALA A 256 7.98 -6.42 -57.36
C ALA A 256 7.11 -5.15 -57.29
N GLU A 257 6.57 -4.80 -56.11
CA GLU A 257 5.79 -3.58 -55.90
C GLU A 257 6.64 -2.30 -55.90
N THR A 258 7.92 -2.38 -55.51
CA THR A 258 8.86 -1.25 -55.55
C THR A 258 9.51 -1.03 -56.91
N ALA A 259 9.46 -1.99 -57.83
CA ALA A 259 9.97 -1.86 -59.20
C ALA A 259 8.94 -1.29 -60.20
N VAL A 260 7.69 -1.08 -59.78
CA VAL A 260 6.58 -0.57 -60.62
C VAL A 260 6.15 0.86 -60.23
N ALA A 261 6.83 1.48 -59.26
CA ALA A 261 6.69 2.90 -58.89
C ALA A 261 7.86 3.74 -59.45
#